data_AF-A0A484CG80-F1
#
_entry.id   AF-A0A484CG80-F1
#
_cell.length_a   1.000
_cell.length_b   1.000
_cell.length_c   1.000
_cell.angle_alpha   90.00
_cell.angle_beta   90.00
_cell.angle_gamma   90.00
#
_symmetry.space_group_name_H-M   'P 1'
#
loop_
_entity.id
_entity.type
_entity.pdbx_description
1 polymer ?
#
loop_
_entity_poly.entity_id
_entity_poly.type
_entity_poly.pdbx_seq_one_letter_code
_entity_poly.pdbx_strand_id
1 'polypeptide(L)'
;MAFMSRFSRSRSSSRSPNRKDSERVSPTLTVSELERLLCTGKTACNHADEVWPRLYIGDQDIASDRRELAKLGITHILNCAQSKWRSGAEYYFGMNITYHGIEAHDSPTFDMSVNFYPASEFIHKALTGGG
;
A
#
# COMPACT_ATOMS: atom_id res chain seq x y z
N MET A 1 11.14 34.75 53.06
CA MET A 1 11.00 35.97 52.24
C MET A 1 11.40 35.59 50.82
N ALA A 2 10.44 35.26 49.95
CA ALA A 2 9.73 36.16 49.01
C ALA A 2 10.63 36.51 47.80
N PHE A 3 10.22 36.51 46.53
CA PHE A 3 8.96 36.26 45.83
C PHE A 3 9.27 36.13 44.31
N MET A 4 8.27 35.71 43.53
CA MET A 4 8.33 35.30 42.12
C MET A 4 8.63 36.41 41.07
N SER A 5 8.80 35.92 39.82
CA SER A 5 8.27 36.46 38.54
C SER A 5 9.34 37.03 37.58
N ARG A 6 9.24 36.91 36.24
CA ARG A 6 8.09 36.88 35.33
C ARG A 6 8.49 36.20 34.02
N PHE A 7 7.59 35.37 33.49
CA PHE A 7 7.48 35.16 32.04
C PHE A 7 7.29 36.51 31.34
N SER A 8 7.98 36.74 30.23
CA SER A 8 7.54 37.71 29.23
C SER A 8 7.42 37.01 27.88
N ARG A 9 6.16 36.77 27.49
CA ARG A 9 5.74 36.51 26.12
C ARG A 9 5.79 37.83 25.37
N SER A 10 6.49 37.87 24.24
CA SER A 10 6.20 38.83 23.17
C SER A 10 5.90 38.07 21.89
N ARG A 11 4.64 38.21 21.44
CA ARG A 11 4.10 37.70 20.18
C ARG A 11 4.60 38.58 19.02
N SER A 12 5.05 37.89 17.97
CA SER A 12 4.79 38.13 16.53
C SER A 12 5.06 39.50 15.91
N SER A 13 6.00 39.54 14.97
CA SER A 13 5.76 40.21 13.67
C SER A 13 6.37 39.39 12.54
N SER A 14 5.46 38.99 11.66
CA SER A 14 5.58 38.15 10.49
C SER A 14 6.35 38.82 9.36
N ARG A 15 7.38 38.17 8.83
CA ARG A 15 7.81 38.29 7.42
C ARG A 15 8.39 36.95 6.97
N SER A 16 7.48 36.03 6.62
CA SER A 16 7.84 34.82 5.89
C SER A 16 8.36 35.22 4.50
N PRO A 17 9.53 34.72 4.07
CA PRO A 17 9.92 34.87 2.68
C PRO A 17 8.91 34.08 1.85
N ASN A 18 8.28 34.80 0.91
CA ASN A 18 7.38 34.26 -0.10
C ASN A 18 8.12 33.19 -0.92
N ARG A 19 8.09 31.94 -0.43
CA ARG A 19 8.45 30.77 -1.22
C ARG A 19 7.30 30.64 -2.22
N LYS A 20 7.54 31.14 -3.43
CA LYS A 20 6.83 30.63 -4.60
C LYS A 20 7.10 29.14 -4.61
N ASP A 21 6.15 28.38 -4.07
CA ASP A 21 6.10 26.94 -4.23
C ASP A 21 5.78 26.77 -5.71
N SER A 22 6.84 26.80 -6.52
CA SER A 22 6.76 26.41 -7.91
C SER A 22 6.41 24.95 -7.83
N GLU A 23 5.13 24.62 -7.98
CA GLU A 23 4.66 23.26 -8.16
C GLU A 23 5.58 22.61 -9.18
N ARG A 24 6.54 21.82 -8.69
CA ARG A 24 7.38 21.00 -9.54
C ARG A 24 6.46 19.87 -9.97
N VAL A 25 5.68 20.13 -11.00
CA VAL A 25 4.96 19.09 -11.72
C VAL A 25 6.04 18.19 -12.28
N SER A 26 6.31 17.09 -11.59
CA SER A 26 7.15 16.02 -12.10
C SER A 26 6.57 15.61 -13.45
N PRO A 27 7.35 15.63 -14.54
CA PRO A 27 6.82 15.26 -15.84
C PRO A 27 6.32 13.81 -15.79
N THR A 28 5.12 13.57 -16.32
CA THR A 28 4.59 12.22 -16.52
C THR A 28 5.51 11.46 -17.47
N LEU A 29 5.96 10.27 -17.05
CA LEU A 29 6.84 9.42 -17.86
C LEU A 29 6.06 8.82 -19.03
N THR A 30 6.74 8.64 -20.15
CA THR A 30 6.24 7.87 -21.30
C THR A 30 6.22 6.37 -20.98
N VAL A 31 5.45 5.58 -21.74
CA VAL A 31 5.38 4.12 -21.57
C VAL A 31 6.77 3.48 -21.68
N SER A 32 7.58 3.87 -22.67
CA SER A 32 8.92 3.34 -22.85
C SER A 32 9.89 3.68 -21.70
N GLU A 33 9.72 4.83 -21.05
CA GLU A 33 10.49 5.18 -19.86
C GLU A 33 10.11 4.33 -18.65
N LEU A 34 8.81 4.04 -18.48
CA LEU A 34 8.31 3.15 -17.43
C LEU A 34 8.76 1.71 -17.65
N GLU A 35 8.68 1.19 -18.89
CA GLU A 35 9.17 -0.14 -19.25
C GLU A 35 10.65 -0.29 -18.90
N ARG A 36 11.49 0.68 -19.27
CA ARG A 36 12.91 0.66 -18.94
C ARG A 36 13.15 0.65 -17.42
N LEU A 37 12.37 1.42 -16.66
CA LEU A 37 12.47 1.44 -15.21
C LEU A 37 12.08 0.09 -14.59
N LEU A 38 11.01 -0.53 -15.08
CA LEU A 38 10.53 -1.82 -14.57
C LEU A 38 11.46 -2.99 -14.95
N CYS A 39 11.92 -3.05 -16.20
CA CYS A 39 12.78 -4.14 -16.69
C CYS A 39 14.21 -4.11 -16.16
N THR A 40 14.66 -3.00 -15.58
CA THR A 40 16.00 -2.88 -14.95
C THR A 40 15.97 -3.12 -13.44
N GLY A 41 14.79 -3.33 -12.86
CA GLY A 41 14.63 -3.67 -11.45
C GLY A 41 15.20 -5.05 -11.11
N LYS A 42 15.53 -5.24 -9.83
CA LYS A 42 15.86 -6.58 -9.32
C LYS A 42 14.61 -7.46 -9.37
N THR A 43 14.73 -8.64 -9.95
CA THR A 43 13.65 -9.63 -9.91
C THR A 43 13.58 -10.25 -8.52
N ALA A 44 12.36 -10.30 -7.98
CA ALA A 44 12.02 -11.15 -6.85
C ALA A 44 12.22 -12.63 -7.22
N CYS A 45 12.81 -13.41 -6.31
CA CYS A 45 12.91 -14.87 -6.45
C CYS A 45 12.03 -15.59 -5.42
N ASN A 46 11.25 -14.85 -4.64
CA ASN A 46 10.39 -15.37 -3.58
C ASN A 46 8.93 -15.39 -4.06
N HIS A 47 8.15 -16.28 -3.48
CA HIS A 47 6.69 -16.31 -3.68
C HIS A 47 5.98 -15.09 -3.07
N ALA A 48 6.62 -14.41 -2.11
CA ALA A 48 6.19 -13.13 -1.57
C ALA A 48 7.40 -12.27 -1.15
N ASP A 49 7.30 -10.97 -1.40
CA ASP A 49 8.27 -9.98 -0.95
C ASP A 49 7.58 -8.82 -0.24
N GLU A 50 8.19 -8.34 0.85
CA GLU A 50 7.76 -7.13 1.55
C GLU A 50 8.22 -5.90 0.74
N VAL A 51 7.27 -5.25 0.05
CA VAL A 51 7.55 -4.09 -0.82
C VAL A 51 7.38 -2.76 -0.08
N TRP A 52 6.72 -2.79 1.07
CA TRP A 52 6.52 -1.69 2.00
C TRP A 52 6.28 -2.26 3.41
N PRO A 53 6.59 -1.55 4.51
CA PRO A 53 6.39 -2.10 5.86
C PRO A 53 5.01 -2.74 6.08
N ARG A 54 5.01 -4.06 6.29
CA ARG A 54 3.84 -4.95 6.45
C ARG A 54 2.94 -5.07 5.22
N LEU A 55 3.45 -4.78 4.03
CA LEU A 55 2.74 -4.93 2.76
C LEU A 55 3.57 -5.82 1.83
N TYR A 56 2.97 -6.94 1.49
CA TYR A 56 3.59 -7.97 0.67
C TYR A 56 2.94 -8.02 -0.70
N ILE A 57 3.74 -8.23 -1.75
CA ILE A 57 3.26 -8.65 -3.06
C ILE A 57 3.72 -10.09 -3.24
N GLY A 58 2.80 -10.97 -3.66
CA GLY A 58 3.09 -12.38 -3.84
C GLY A 58 2.23 -13.04 -4.91
N ASP A 59 2.55 -14.29 -5.18
CA ASP A 59 1.91 -15.12 -6.19
C ASP A 59 0.82 -16.05 -5.61
N GLN A 60 0.33 -16.97 -6.44
CA GLN A 60 -0.67 -17.95 -6.02
C GLN A 60 -0.10 -19.00 -5.04
N ASP A 61 1.20 -19.28 -5.09
CA ASP A 61 1.81 -20.33 -4.25
C ASP A 61 1.79 -19.88 -2.79
N ILE A 62 2.19 -18.63 -2.49
CA ILE A 62 2.08 -18.10 -1.13
C ILE A 62 0.62 -17.96 -0.66
N ALA A 63 -0.28 -17.54 -1.56
CA ALA A 63 -1.71 -17.41 -1.24
C ALA A 63 -2.35 -18.77 -0.86
N SER A 64 -1.76 -19.86 -1.35
CA SER A 64 -2.20 -21.24 -1.08
C SER A 64 -1.40 -21.92 0.04
N ASP A 65 -0.52 -21.21 0.75
CA ASP A 65 0.23 -21.73 1.89
C ASP A 65 -0.24 -21.08 3.20
N ARG A 66 -1.26 -21.69 3.81
CA ARG A 66 -1.81 -21.24 5.10
C ARG A 66 -0.78 -21.21 6.22
N ARG A 67 0.29 -22.02 6.16
CA ARG A 67 1.31 -22.07 7.22
C ARG A 67 2.25 -20.89 7.10
N GLU A 68 2.73 -20.62 5.89
CA GLU A 68 3.60 -19.46 5.65
C GLU A 68 2.83 -18.14 5.84
N LEU A 69 1.57 -18.04 5.43
CA LEU A 69 0.72 -16.89 5.73
C LEU A 69 0.59 -16.62 7.24
N ALA A 70 0.38 -17.66 8.05
CA ALA A 70 0.30 -17.52 9.50
C ALA A 70 1.65 -17.12 10.12
N LYS A 71 2.75 -17.68 9.63
CA LYS A 71 4.11 -17.37 10.08
C LYS A 71 4.54 -15.94 9.74
N LEU A 72 4.13 -15.43 8.57
CA LEU A 72 4.31 -14.02 8.18
C LEU A 72 3.37 -13.07 8.94
N GLY A 73 2.39 -13.60 9.67
CA GLY A 73 1.40 -12.81 10.39
C GLY A 73 0.45 -12.07 9.45
N ILE A 74 0.10 -12.66 8.30
CA ILE A 74 -0.84 -12.07 7.35
C ILE A 74 -2.26 -12.10 7.93
N THR A 75 -2.88 -10.93 7.95
CA THR A 75 -4.21 -10.66 8.51
C THR A 75 -5.22 -10.22 7.44
N HIS A 76 -4.73 -9.70 6.32
CA HIS A 76 -5.53 -9.20 5.21
C HIS A 76 -4.99 -9.74 3.90
N ILE A 77 -5.90 -10.19 3.03
CA ILE A 77 -5.57 -10.62 1.67
C ILE A 77 -6.39 -9.84 0.67
N LEU A 78 -5.69 -9.15 -0.23
CA LEU A 78 -6.26 -8.53 -1.42
C LEU A 78 -5.91 -9.40 -2.63
N ASN A 79 -6.85 -10.20 -3.12
CA ASN A 79 -6.65 -11.01 -4.32
C ASN A 79 -7.00 -10.20 -5.57
N CYS A 80 -5.99 -9.72 -6.29
CA CYS A 80 -6.17 -8.98 -7.55
C CYS A 80 -6.45 -9.88 -8.77
N ALA A 81 -6.55 -11.19 -8.62
CA ALA A 81 -6.84 -12.15 -9.69
C ALA A 81 -7.96 -13.12 -9.28
N GLN A 82 -8.99 -12.60 -8.59
CA GLN A 82 -10.10 -13.42 -8.11
C GLN A 82 -10.85 -14.05 -9.29
N SER A 83 -11.23 -15.32 -9.13
CA SER A 83 -12.06 -16.02 -10.10
C SER A 83 -13.17 -16.78 -9.37
N LYS A 84 -14.35 -16.85 -9.98
CA LYS A 84 -15.51 -17.58 -9.43
C LYS A 84 -15.30 -19.08 -9.34
N TRP A 85 -14.30 -19.62 -10.04
CA TRP A 85 -14.02 -21.05 -10.14
C TRP A 85 -12.93 -21.53 -9.18
N ARG A 86 -12.16 -20.60 -8.61
CA ARG A 86 -11.13 -20.89 -7.61
C ARG A 86 -11.60 -20.44 -6.23
N SER A 87 -10.95 -20.98 -5.21
CA SER A 87 -11.31 -20.63 -3.85
C SER A 87 -11.04 -19.16 -3.53
N GLY A 88 -12.00 -18.49 -2.90
CA GLY A 88 -11.93 -17.12 -2.42
C GLY A 88 -11.72 -17.06 -0.91
N ALA A 89 -12.53 -16.25 -0.22
CA ALA A 89 -12.43 -16.02 1.21
C ALA A 89 -12.53 -17.30 2.06
N GLU A 90 -13.29 -18.29 1.60
CA GLU A 90 -13.54 -19.55 2.30
C GLU A 90 -12.28 -20.39 2.51
N TYR A 91 -11.26 -20.23 1.64
CA TYR A 91 -9.98 -20.91 1.80
C TYR A 91 -9.29 -20.54 3.12
N TYR A 92 -9.47 -19.30 3.56
CA TYR A 92 -8.84 -18.73 4.76
C TYR A 92 -9.70 -18.88 6.02
N PHE A 93 -10.78 -19.66 5.97
CA PHE A 93 -11.65 -19.89 7.11
C PHE A 93 -10.86 -20.42 8.33
N GLY A 94 -11.08 -19.78 9.48
CA GLY A 94 -10.39 -20.08 10.73
C GLY A 94 -9.00 -19.45 10.91
N MET A 95 -8.52 -18.65 9.95
CA MET A 95 -7.22 -17.95 10.06
C MET A 95 -7.32 -16.51 10.59
N ASN A 96 -8.53 -16.00 10.85
CA ASN A 96 -8.77 -14.59 11.17
C ASN A 96 -8.24 -13.63 10.07
N ILE A 97 -8.36 -14.05 8.81
CA ILE A 97 -7.98 -13.23 7.66
C ILE A 97 -9.20 -12.48 7.11
N THR A 98 -9.06 -11.17 6.95
CA THR A 98 -10.02 -10.36 6.20
C THR A 98 -9.67 -10.41 4.72
N TYR A 99 -10.64 -10.76 3.88
CA TYR A 99 -10.42 -11.01 2.46
C TYR A 99 -11.14 -9.99 1.59
N HIS A 100 -10.46 -9.48 0.55
CA HIS A 100 -11.05 -8.72 -0.53
C HIS A 100 -10.56 -9.27 -1.88
N GLY A 101 -11.50 -9.62 -2.77
CA GLY A 101 -11.19 -10.14 -4.10
C GLY A 101 -11.62 -9.18 -5.19
N ILE A 102 -10.74 -8.93 -6.15
CA ILE A 102 -11.02 -8.18 -7.37
C ILE A 102 -10.94 -9.18 -8.53
N GLU A 103 -12.05 -9.33 -9.27
CA GLU A 103 -12.11 -10.13 -10.49
C GLU A 103 -11.43 -9.38 -11.65
N ALA A 104 -10.11 -9.20 -11.56
CA ALA A 104 -9.33 -8.55 -12.61
C ALA A 104 -8.74 -9.55 -13.60
N HIS A 105 -8.51 -9.07 -14.82
CA HIS A 105 -7.81 -9.78 -15.87
C HIS A 105 -6.53 -9.04 -16.21
N ASP A 106 -5.41 -9.77 -16.34
CA ASP A 106 -4.16 -9.22 -16.83
C ASP A 106 -4.24 -9.01 -18.35
N SER A 107 -4.91 -7.91 -18.72
CA SER A 107 -5.12 -7.49 -20.10
C SER A 107 -5.03 -5.96 -20.17
N PRO A 108 -4.37 -5.40 -21.21
CA PRO A 108 -4.37 -3.96 -21.45
C PRO A 108 -5.77 -3.34 -21.65
N THR A 109 -6.77 -4.16 -21.94
CA THR A 109 -8.17 -3.72 -22.13
C THR A 109 -9.01 -3.77 -20.85
N PHE A 110 -8.48 -4.32 -19.76
CA PHE A 110 -9.17 -4.35 -18.48
C PHE A 110 -8.98 -3.02 -17.75
N ASP A 111 -10.08 -2.37 -17.38
CA ASP A 111 -10.02 -1.13 -16.61
C ASP A 111 -9.75 -1.43 -15.13
N MET A 112 -8.46 -1.49 -14.75
CA MET A 112 -8.07 -1.66 -13.34
C MET A 112 -8.31 -0.39 -12.51
N SER A 113 -8.47 0.77 -13.15
CA SER A 113 -8.50 2.06 -12.45
C SER A 113 -9.71 2.22 -11.52
N VAL A 114 -10.84 1.57 -11.86
CA VAL A 114 -12.04 1.53 -11.03
C VAL A 114 -11.80 0.92 -9.65
N ASN A 115 -10.76 0.09 -9.52
CA ASN A 115 -10.42 -0.61 -8.28
C ASN A 115 -9.35 0.12 -7.45
N PHE A 116 -8.70 1.17 -7.96
CA PHE A 116 -7.60 1.83 -7.27
C PHE A 116 -7.99 2.38 -5.90
N TYR A 117 -9.06 3.17 -5.83
CA TYR A 117 -9.50 3.73 -4.55
C TYR A 117 -10.00 2.65 -3.57
N PRO A 118 -10.93 1.74 -3.95
CA PRO A 118 -11.35 0.65 -3.07
C PRO A 118 -10.19 -0.21 -2.54
N ALA A 119 -9.24 -0.59 -3.41
CA ALA A 119 -8.07 -1.38 -3.02
C ALA A 119 -7.16 -0.61 -2.07
N SER A 120 -6.89 0.67 -2.38
CA SER A 120 -6.06 1.52 -1.53
C SER A 120 -6.66 1.74 -0.14
N GLU A 121 -7.98 1.90 -0.04
CA GLU A 121 -8.70 2.01 1.23
C GLU A 121 -8.62 0.72 2.05
N PHE A 122 -8.73 -0.44 1.39
CA PHE A 122 -8.56 -1.74 2.03
C PHE A 122 -7.14 -1.89 2.63
N ILE A 123 -6.12 -1.60 1.83
CA ILE A 123 -4.71 -1.63 2.26
C ILE A 123 -4.48 -0.63 3.41
N HIS A 124 -4.99 0.60 3.28
CA HIS A 124 -4.81 1.64 4.29
C HIS A 124 -5.43 1.25 5.64
N LYS A 125 -6.64 0.71 5.64
CA LYS A 125 -7.33 0.25 6.87
C LYS A 125 -6.59 -0.90 7.53
N ALA A 126 -6.09 -1.86 6.77
CA ALA A 126 -5.28 -2.97 7.30
C ALA A 126 -4.01 -2.43 8.01
N LEU A 127 -3.24 -1.59 7.32
CA LEU A 127 -1.98 -1.06 7.85
C LEU A 127 -2.18 -0.17 9.08
N THR A 128 -3.22 0.68 9.09
CA THR A 128 -3.53 1.56 10.23
C THR A 128 -4.15 0.79 11.40
N GLY A 129 -4.85 -0.32 11.14
CA GLY A 129 -5.42 -1.22 12.14
C GLY A 129 -4.41 -2.10 12.87
N GLY A 130 -3.14 -2.12 12.45
CA GLY A 130 -2.08 -2.89 13.10
C GLY A 130 -1.59 -4.11 12.32
N GLY A 131 -2.12 -4.34 11.12
CA GLY A 131 -2.11 -5.66 10.50
C GLY A 131 -3.46 -6.27 10.72
#